data_AF-A0A7L3FY61-F1
#
_entry.id   AF-A0A7L3FY61-F1
#
_cell.length_a   1.000
_cell.length_b   1.000
_cell.length_c   1.000
_cell.angle_alpha   90.00
_cell.angle_beta   90.00
_cell.angle_gamma   90.00
#
_symmetry.space_group_name_H-M   'P 1'
#
loop_
_entity.id
_entity.type
_entity.pdbx_description
1 polymer ?
#
loop_
_entity_poly.entity_id
_entity_poly.type
_entity_poly.pdbx_seq_one_letter_code
_entity_poly.pdbx_strand_id
1 'polypeptide(L)'
;MLQDLVSAQLVSDYTVLELPGSVNDLEGTSRLSRAVSWLVSQCPDPLELCSQTLQDYVENGVDGEFGQRFYHDRKERRGAGLPSQEPGVIIELYNSLLHFLSDVASSEHLCDLSWPVPEFSEPGGNKLLPHLQWNVPDHLAWLKKAVLSFQIPYLDLPPLGAPWRPVCHMIFQYISQIASSSLTQPLIQSQVENLLSKTYWKWKTRTAGVSSEEGPSVDEIPWDDILAVCIDHKLRDWIPPKLPVDPEAVSEDGQVRVYFFKGHLKRFAPPLSWERARLRTQEETRRCCQRSRRESPSSARKPWDTPLVLGQRGASVRVLPGQEQGVPCADEFVGAASAAQELLPERLLAQLKQERVESRRFEEQLHQCLAEGIEPLGGFVGLPLYLPQALLSTPAVTCPLKRSPLSPAEEAGSQEPGEGVVEEPSPALSDRLKQLQRLLRASQEAEAASQLHLSMLVDMVDI
;
A
#
# COMPACT_ATOMS: atom_id res chain seq x y z
N MET A 1 -12.13 10.59 -51.68
CA MET A 1 -12.39 10.10 -50.31
C MET A 1 -11.11 9.90 -49.51
N LEU A 2 -10.22 8.96 -49.86
CA LEU A 2 -8.94 8.79 -49.12
C LEU A 2 -8.00 9.99 -49.22
N GLN A 3 -7.85 10.59 -50.40
CA GLN A 3 -7.09 11.83 -50.57
C GLN A 3 -7.67 13.01 -49.77
N ASP A 4 -8.99 13.07 -49.62
CA ASP A 4 -9.65 14.11 -48.82
C ASP A 4 -9.35 13.93 -47.33
N LEU A 5 -9.26 12.69 -46.84
CA LEU A 5 -8.87 12.37 -45.45
C LEU A 5 -7.41 12.72 -45.15
N VAL A 6 -6.51 12.51 -46.12
CA VAL A 6 -5.10 12.96 -46.01
C VAL A 6 -5.02 14.48 -46.02
N SER A 7 -5.79 15.13 -46.90
CA SER A 7 -5.86 16.60 -46.98
C SER A 7 -6.37 17.22 -45.68
N ALA A 8 -7.27 16.52 -44.98
CA ALA A 8 -7.80 16.90 -43.68
C ALA A 8 -6.89 16.53 -42.48
N GLN A 9 -5.71 15.96 -42.73
CA GLN A 9 -4.76 15.48 -41.70
C GLN A 9 -5.33 14.42 -40.73
N LEU A 10 -6.39 13.70 -41.13
CA LEU A 10 -6.94 12.60 -40.34
C LEU A 10 -6.19 11.28 -40.58
N VAL A 11 -5.52 11.16 -41.73
CA VAL A 11 -4.70 10.01 -42.11
C VAL A 11 -3.33 10.53 -42.55
N SER A 12 -2.26 10.01 -41.93
CA SER A 12 -0.88 10.42 -42.25
C SER A 12 -0.45 10.00 -43.65
N ASP A 13 -0.71 8.73 -44.00
CA ASP A 13 -0.40 8.15 -45.30
C ASP A 13 -1.28 6.92 -45.56
N TYR A 14 -1.44 6.50 -46.82
CA TYR A 14 -2.18 5.30 -47.18
C TYR A 14 -1.51 4.52 -48.32
N THR A 15 -1.58 3.20 -48.25
CA THR A 15 -1.18 2.31 -49.34
C THR A 15 -2.33 1.36 -49.66
N VAL A 16 -2.69 1.23 -50.93
CA VAL A 16 -3.71 0.28 -51.40
C VAL A 16 -3.01 -0.96 -51.96
N LEU A 17 -3.36 -2.15 -51.46
CA LEU A 17 -2.79 -3.42 -51.89
C LEU A 17 -3.90 -4.37 -52.33
N GLU A 18 -3.77 -4.90 -53.53
CA GLU A 18 -4.68 -5.92 -54.06
C GLU A 18 -4.22 -7.32 -53.63
N LEU A 19 -5.04 -7.98 -52.83
CA LEU A 19 -4.80 -9.35 -52.40
C LEU A 19 -5.48 -10.34 -53.37
N PRO A 20 -4.77 -11.38 -53.84
CA PRO A 20 -5.39 -12.45 -54.59
C PRO A 20 -6.41 -13.17 -53.71
N GLY A 21 -7.58 -13.53 -54.25
CA GLY A 21 -8.70 -14.11 -53.49
C GLY A 21 -8.47 -15.52 -52.93
N SER A 22 -7.26 -16.07 -53.07
CA SER A 22 -6.87 -17.40 -52.62
C SER A 22 -6.03 -17.32 -51.35
N VAL A 23 -6.56 -17.85 -50.25
CA VAL A 23 -5.90 -17.90 -48.93
C VAL A 23 -4.64 -18.80 -48.90
N ASN A 24 -4.46 -19.65 -49.93
CA ASN A 24 -3.32 -20.58 -50.04
C ASN A 24 -2.19 -20.07 -50.96
N ASP A 25 -2.26 -18.82 -51.42
CA ASP A 25 -1.23 -18.27 -52.29
C ASP A 25 -0.07 -17.71 -51.45
N LEU A 26 1.12 -18.31 -51.61
CA LEU A 26 2.38 -17.82 -51.04
C LEU A 26 2.61 -16.34 -51.38
N GLU A 27 2.19 -15.91 -52.58
CA GLU A 27 2.28 -14.52 -52.99
C GLU A 27 1.34 -13.62 -52.17
N GLY A 28 0.11 -14.07 -51.89
CA GLY A 28 -0.84 -13.39 -51.02
C GLY A 28 -0.29 -13.16 -49.62
N THR A 29 0.26 -14.20 -48.99
CA THR A 29 0.88 -14.12 -47.66
C THR A 29 2.06 -13.14 -47.65
N SER A 30 2.90 -13.14 -48.70
CA SER A 30 4.04 -12.21 -48.80
C SER A 30 3.58 -10.75 -48.91
N ARG A 31 2.52 -10.46 -49.67
CA ARG A 31 1.95 -9.12 -49.82
C ARG A 31 1.32 -8.63 -48.53
N LEU A 32 0.62 -9.52 -47.81
CA LEU A 32 0.02 -9.25 -46.52
C LEU A 32 1.08 -8.96 -45.45
N SER A 33 2.16 -9.76 -45.41
CA SER A 33 3.30 -9.52 -44.53
C SER A 33 3.98 -8.19 -44.82
N ARG A 34 4.14 -7.80 -46.09
CA ARG A 34 4.66 -6.48 -46.48
C ARG A 34 3.73 -5.35 -46.06
N ALA A 35 2.42 -5.53 -46.19
CA ALA A 35 1.41 -4.57 -45.74
C ALA A 35 1.50 -4.31 -44.23
N VAL A 36 1.55 -5.39 -43.44
CA VAL A 36 1.69 -5.34 -41.99
C VAL A 36 3.03 -4.73 -41.60
N SER A 37 4.12 -5.10 -42.27
CA SER A 37 5.46 -4.53 -42.03
C SER A 37 5.50 -3.03 -42.31
N TRP A 38 4.82 -2.57 -43.37
CA TRP A 38 4.67 -1.15 -43.68
C TRP A 38 3.85 -0.45 -42.59
N LEU A 39 2.70 -1.00 -42.19
CA LEU A 39 1.89 -0.45 -41.09
C LEU A 39 2.70 -0.30 -39.80
N VAL A 40 3.46 -1.33 -39.41
CA VAL A 40 4.33 -1.29 -38.23
C VAL A 40 5.41 -0.23 -38.37
N SER A 41 5.97 -0.03 -39.58
CA SER A 41 6.96 1.02 -39.84
C SER A 41 6.39 2.45 -39.78
N GLN A 42 5.08 2.61 -39.97
CA GLN A 42 4.35 3.88 -39.94
C GLN A 42 3.60 4.09 -38.61
N CYS A 43 3.71 3.16 -37.66
CA CYS A 43 3.10 3.32 -36.35
C CYS A 43 3.76 4.50 -35.61
N PRO A 44 2.96 5.43 -35.06
CA PRO A 44 3.49 6.46 -34.18
C PRO A 44 4.14 5.81 -32.95
N ASP A 45 5.04 6.55 -32.31
CA ASP A 45 5.65 6.10 -31.06
C ASP A 45 4.55 5.72 -30.04
N PRO A 46 4.71 4.58 -29.33
CA PRO A 46 3.71 4.13 -28.38
C PRO A 46 3.48 5.21 -27.32
N LEU A 47 2.21 5.51 -27.07
CA LEU A 47 1.82 6.42 -26.00
C LEU A 47 2.36 5.88 -24.66
N GLU A 48 3.01 6.72 -23.86
CA GLU A 48 3.49 6.37 -22.51
C GLU A 48 2.32 6.27 -21.50
N LEU A 49 1.28 5.53 -21.85
CA LEU A 49 0.12 5.26 -21.02
C LEU A 49 0.47 4.16 -20.01
N CYS A 50 0.26 4.45 -18.74
CA CYS A 50 0.38 3.47 -17.66
C CYS A 50 -1.02 3.02 -17.23
N SER A 51 -1.14 1.76 -16.79
CA SER A 51 -2.35 1.20 -16.20
C SER A 51 -2.08 0.74 -14.77
N GLN A 52 -2.91 1.18 -13.83
CA GLN A 52 -2.89 0.75 -12.43
C GLN A 52 -4.33 0.55 -11.93
N THR A 53 -4.53 -0.19 -10.85
CA THR A 53 -5.83 -0.16 -10.17
C THR A 53 -5.99 1.22 -9.51
N LEU A 54 -7.22 1.68 -9.29
CA LEU A 54 -7.48 2.96 -8.64
C LEU A 54 -6.81 3.05 -7.25
N GLN A 55 -6.85 1.96 -6.49
CA GLN A 55 -6.22 1.90 -5.18
C GLN A 55 -4.69 1.99 -5.31
N ASP A 56 -4.07 1.16 -6.16
CA ASP A 56 -2.62 1.19 -6.39
C ASP A 56 -2.17 2.57 -6.91
N TYR A 57 -2.97 3.21 -7.77
CA TYR A 57 -2.69 4.53 -8.32
C TYR A 57 -2.56 5.58 -7.23
N VAL A 58 -3.51 5.61 -6.29
CA VAL A 58 -3.51 6.54 -5.17
C VAL A 58 -2.40 6.19 -4.18
N GLU A 59 -2.26 4.91 -3.81
CA GLU A 59 -1.21 4.46 -2.86
C GLU A 59 0.19 4.76 -3.39
N ASN A 60 0.50 4.42 -4.65
CA ASN A 60 1.80 4.71 -5.27
C ASN A 60 2.05 6.22 -5.38
N GLY A 61 1.02 7.01 -5.68
CA GLY A 61 1.13 8.47 -5.73
C GLY A 61 1.44 9.07 -4.36
N VAL A 62 0.73 8.61 -3.33
CA VAL A 62 0.93 9.01 -1.93
C VAL A 62 2.31 8.59 -1.44
N ASP A 63 2.73 7.35 -1.65
CA ASP A 63 4.06 6.88 -1.22
C ASP A 63 5.20 7.61 -1.93
N GLY A 64 5.03 7.87 -3.23
CA GLY A 64 6.01 8.55 -4.07
C GLY A 64 6.24 10.01 -3.67
N GLU A 65 5.18 10.81 -3.57
CA GLU A 65 5.31 12.26 -3.38
C GLU A 65 5.06 12.71 -1.93
N PHE A 66 4.04 12.18 -1.26
CA PHE A 66 3.73 12.54 0.12
C PHE A 66 4.67 11.81 1.09
N GLY A 67 4.77 10.48 1.00
CA GLY A 67 5.52 9.64 1.91
C GLY A 67 6.99 10.06 2.02
N GLN A 68 7.67 10.22 0.89
CA GLN A 68 9.07 10.68 0.87
C GLN A 68 9.27 12.01 1.60
N ARG A 69 8.41 13.01 1.35
CA ARG A 69 8.55 14.36 1.92
C ARG A 69 8.17 14.39 3.40
N PHE A 70 7.05 13.75 3.74
CA PHE A 70 6.51 13.70 5.09
C PHE A 70 7.45 12.95 6.05
N TYR A 71 7.84 11.72 5.70
CA TYR A 71 8.71 10.92 6.59
C TYR A 71 10.11 11.51 6.71
N HIS A 72 10.62 12.18 5.67
CA HIS A 72 11.87 12.92 5.75
C HIS A 72 11.77 14.09 6.75
N ASP A 73 10.76 14.97 6.63
CA ASP A 73 10.55 16.07 7.57
C ASP A 73 10.39 15.56 9.00
N ARG A 74 9.53 14.56 9.19
CA ARG A 74 9.28 13.94 10.49
C ARG A 74 10.55 13.37 11.13
N LYS A 75 11.44 12.76 10.34
CA LYS A 75 12.73 12.22 10.82
C LYS A 75 13.68 13.36 11.22
N GLU A 76 13.74 14.41 10.41
CA GLU A 76 14.56 15.60 10.68
C GLU A 76 14.13 16.31 11.96
N ARG A 77 12.82 16.58 12.12
CA ARG A 77 12.25 17.21 13.32
C ARG A 77 12.52 16.40 14.58
N ARG A 78 12.31 15.07 14.52
CA ARG A 78 12.61 14.17 15.65
C ARG A 78 14.09 14.13 15.99
N GLY A 79 14.97 14.12 14.99
CA GLY A 79 16.43 14.20 15.20
C GLY A 79 16.87 15.51 15.86
N ALA A 80 16.14 16.60 15.60
CA ALA A 80 16.38 17.92 16.19
C ALA A 80 15.66 18.16 17.53
N GLY A 81 14.83 17.20 17.99
CA GLY A 81 14.01 17.35 19.20
C GLY A 81 12.87 18.37 19.06
N LEU A 82 12.45 18.69 17.83
CA LEU A 82 11.35 19.61 17.54
C LEU A 82 10.00 18.91 17.71
N PRO A 83 8.92 19.65 18.05
CA PRO A 83 7.56 19.09 18.13
C PRO A 83 7.06 18.64 16.75
N SER A 84 5.97 17.88 16.72
CA SER A 84 5.34 17.46 15.46
C SER A 84 4.99 18.65 14.57
N GLN A 85 4.90 18.40 13.27
CA GLN A 85 4.53 19.44 12.32
C GLN A 85 3.05 19.80 12.48
N GLU A 86 2.68 21.03 12.10
CA GLU A 86 1.31 21.50 12.21
C GLU A 86 0.36 20.62 11.37
N PRO A 87 -0.73 20.08 11.95
CA PRO A 87 -1.69 19.22 11.26
C PRO A 87 -2.21 19.78 9.96
N GLY A 88 -2.57 21.07 9.92
CA GLY A 88 -3.11 21.72 8.72
C GLY A 88 -2.16 21.64 7.53
N VAL A 89 -0.85 21.78 7.77
CA VAL A 89 0.19 21.73 6.72
C VAL A 89 0.36 20.32 6.17
N ILE A 90 0.26 19.30 7.03
CA ILE A 90 0.32 17.89 6.61
C ILE A 90 -0.93 17.52 5.80
N ILE A 91 -2.12 17.91 6.29
CA ILE A 91 -3.40 17.66 5.62
C ILE A 91 -3.43 18.36 4.26
N GLU A 92 -2.95 19.60 4.15
CA GLU A 92 -2.89 20.34 2.90
C GLU A 92 -1.93 19.68 1.89
N LEU A 93 -0.75 19.20 2.32
CA LEU A 93 0.16 18.45 1.46
C LEU A 93 -0.52 17.18 0.89
N TYR A 94 -1.21 16.42 1.74
CA TYR A 94 -1.91 15.21 1.31
C TYR A 94 -3.09 15.51 0.37
N ASN A 95 -3.97 16.44 0.75
CA ASN A 95 -5.16 16.78 -0.05
C ASN A 95 -4.81 17.46 -1.38
N SER A 96 -3.73 18.26 -1.43
CA SER A 96 -3.23 18.86 -2.68
C SER A 96 -2.64 17.81 -3.63
N LEU A 97 -1.96 16.80 -3.11
CA LEU A 97 -1.51 15.66 -3.89
C LEU A 97 -2.70 14.89 -4.49
N LEU A 98 -3.73 14.62 -3.70
CA LEU A 98 -4.94 13.96 -4.21
C LEU A 98 -5.65 14.79 -5.28
N HIS A 99 -5.69 16.12 -5.14
CA HIS A 99 -6.18 17.02 -6.19
C HIS A 99 -5.37 16.86 -7.48
N PHE A 100 -4.05 16.90 -7.38
CA PHE A 100 -3.16 16.71 -8.51
C PHE A 100 -3.36 15.34 -9.19
N LEU A 101 -3.39 14.25 -8.41
CA LEU A 101 -3.66 12.91 -8.93
C LEU A 101 -5.03 12.84 -9.60
N SER A 102 -6.05 13.51 -9.05
CA SER A 102 -7.37 13.56 -9.65
C SER A 102 -7.35 14.26 -11.02
N ASP A 103 -6.58 15.34 -11.16
CA ASP A 103 -6.44 16.08 -12.42
C ASP A 103 -5.64 15.29 -13.46
N VAL A 104 -4.64 14.51 -13.03
CA VAL A 104 -3.89 13.62 -13.92
C VAL A 104 -4.74 12.45 -14.40
N ALA A 105 -5.52 11.83 -13.51
CA ALA A 105 -6.42 10.73 -13.85
C ALA A 105 -7.61 11.17 -14.72
N SER A 106 -8.08 12.42 -14.56
CA SER A 106 -9.18 12.99 -15.34
C SER A 106 -8.70 13.98 -16.42
N SER A 107 -7.51 13.77 -16.96
CA SER A 107 -6.89 14.67 -17.94
C SER A 107 -7.71 14.72 -19.24
N GLU A 108 -8.07 15.91 -19.71
CA GLU A 108 -8.82 16.12 -20.97
C GLU A 108 -8.08 15.55 -22.19
N HIS A 109 -6.75 15.52 -22.16
CA HIS A 109 -5.93 14.90 -23.21
C HIS A 109 -6.21 13.40 -23.42
N LEU A 110 -6.84 12.72 -22.47
CA LEU A 110 -7.25 11.32 -22.64
C LEU A 110 -8.45 11.18 -23.59
N CYS A 111 -9.32 12.19 -23.65
CA CYS A 111 -10.47 12.24 -24.55
C CYS A 111 -10.06 12.28 -26.03
N ASP A 112 -8.87 12.83 -26.32
CA ASP A 112 -8.34 12.95 -27.69
C ASP A 112 -7.86 11.60 -28.25
N LEU A 113 -7.78 10.55 -27.42
CA LEU A 113 -7.27 9.24 -27.81
C LEU A 113 -8.37 8.39 -28.46
N SER A 114 -8.13 7.96 -29.70
CA SER A 114 -8.96 6.98 -30.41
C SER A 114 -8.49 5.55 -30.12
N TRP A 115 -8.33 5.22 -28.84
CA TRP A 115 -7.88 3.93 -28.31
C TRP A 115 -8.80 3.58 -27.13
N PRO A 116 -9.24 2.32 -26.93
CA PRO A 116 -8.81 1.07 -27.56
C PRO A 116 -9.62 0.71 -28.81
N VAL A 117 -9.13 -0.27 -29.57
CA VAL A 117 -9.88 -0.90 -30.67
C VAL A 117 -10.98 -1.78 -30.05
N PRO A 118 -12.27 -1.62 -30.44
CA PRO A 118 -13.39 -2.23 -29.74
C PRO A 118 -13.34 -3.76 -29.73
N GLU A 119 -12.85 -4.38 -30.79
CA GLU A 119 -12.77 -5.84 -30.94
C GLU A 119 -11.82 -6.52 -29.95
N PHE A 120 -10.89 -5.76 -29.36
CA PHE A 120 -9.92 -6.27 -28.39
C PHE A 120 -10.19 -5.78 -26.96
N SER A 121 -11.26 -5.03 -26.76
CA SER A 121 -11.59 -4.44 -25.46
C SER A 121 -12.36 -5.45 -24.60
N GLU A 122 -11.89 -5.63 -23.36
CA GLU A 122 -12.54 -6.49 -22.37
C GLU A 122 -13.27 -5.63 -21.33
N PRO A 123 -14.40 -6.11 -20.76
CA PRO A 123 -15.03 -5.44 -19.63
C PRO A 123 -14.07 -5.37 -18.44
N GLY A 124 -14.04 -4.21 -17.78
CA GLY A 124 -13.13 -3.85 -16.70
C GLY A 124 -11.76 -3.33 -17.16
N GLY A 125 -11.40 -3.58 -18.42
CA GLY A 125 -10.08 -3.32 -18.96
C GLY A 125 -8.99 -4.19 -18.34
N ASN A 126 -7.85 -4.26 -19.04
CA ASN A 126 -6.66 -4.97 -18.59
C ASN A 126 -5.44 -4.04 -18.62
N LYS A 127 -4.26 -4.56 -18.24
CA LYS A 127 -3.04 -3.74 -18.16
C LYS A 127 -2.61 -3.12 -19.50
N LEU A 128 -3.02 -3.71 -20.62
CA LEU A 128 -2.61 -3.32 -21.96
C LEU A 128 -3.71 -2.52 -22.69
N LEU A 129 -4.96 -2.90 -22.47
CA LEU A 129 -6.13 -2.40 -23.18
C LEU A 129 -7.18 -1.94 -22.17
N PRO A 130 -7.57 -0.65 -22.18
CA PRO A 130 -8.71 -0.17 -21.41
C PRO A 130 -10.04 -0.76 -21.89
N HIS A 131 -11.09 -0.57 -21.10
CA HIS A 131 -12.48 -0.79 -21.54
C HIS A 131 -12.91 0.31 -22.53
N LEU A 132 -14.00 0.11 -23.27
CA LEU A 132 -14.35 0.96 -24.40
C LEU A 132 -14.64 2.44 -24.03
N GLN A 133 -15.19 2.66 -22.84
CA GLN A 133 -15.66 3.98 -22.38
C GLN A 133 -14.68 4.70 -21.42
N TRP A 134 -13.44 4.23 -21.31
CA TRP A 134 -12.48 4.69 -20.30
C TRP A 134 -12.09 6.17 -20.44
N ASN A 135 -12.19 6.73 -21.64
CA ASN A 135 -11.84 8.10 -21.96
C ASN A 135 -13.07 9.00 -22.15
N VAL A 136 -14.27 8.52 -21.83
CA VAL A 136 -15.50 9.31 -21.86
C VAL A 136 -15.47 10.32 -20.72
N PRO A 137 -15.89 11.59 -20.93
CA PRO A 137 -15.83 12.64 -19.91
C PRO A 137 -16.56 12.27 -18.62
N ASP A 138 -17.66 11.51 -18.70
CA ASP A 138 -18.41 11.04 -17.53
C ASP A 138 -17.59 10.07 -16.67
N HIS A 139 -16.87 9.14 -17.30
CA HIS A 139 -15.96 8.22 -16.61
C HIS A 139 -14.79 9.00 -15.97
N LEU A 140 -14.18 9.93 -16.70
CA LEU A 140 -13.11 10.78 -16.17
C LEU A 140 -13.58 11.64 -14.99
N ALA A 141 -14.80 12.19 -15.05
CA ALA A 141 -15.40 12.93 -13.96
C ALA A 141 -15.69 12.05 -12.74
N TRP A 142 -16.06 10.78 -12.96
CA TRP A 142 -16.18 9.80 -11.89
C TRP A 142 -14.82 9.49 -11.27
N LEU A 143 -13.77 9.23 -12.07
CA LEU A 143 -12.41 9.00 -11.59
C LEU A 143 -11.90 10.16 -10.74
N LYS A 144 -12.16 11.40 -11.18
CA LYS A 144 -11.84 12.60 -10.42
C LYS A 144 -12.49 12.57 -9.03
N LYS A 145 -13.79 12.29 -8.96
CA LYS A 145 -14.53 12.19 -7.69
C LYS A 145 -14.03 11.03 -6.83
N ALA A 146 -13.69 9.90 -7.45
CA ALA A 146 -13.19 8.72 -6.76
C ALA A 146 -11.84 9.01 -6.09
N VAL A 147 -10.88 9.62 -6.81
CA VAL A 147 -9.59 10.02 -6.24
C VAL A 147 -9.77 11.06 -5.13
N LEU A 148 -10.64 12.06 -5.34
CA LEU A 148 -10.90 13.09 -4.31
C LEU A 148 -11.58 12.54 -3.06
N SER A 149 -12.29 11.41 -3.14
CA SER A 149 -12.92 10.80 -1.96
C SER A 149 -11.94 10.18 -0.96
N PHE A 150 -10.65 10.09 -1.31
CA PHE A 150 -9.56 9.73 -0.38
C PHE A 150 -9.11 10.90 0.51
N GLN A 151 -9.62 12.11 0.27
CA GLN A 151 -9.27 13.28 1.08
C GLN A 151 -9.71 13.11 2.53
N ILE A 152 -8.91 13.68 3.42
CA ILE A 152 -9.24 13.75 4.86
C ILE A 152 -9.70 15.18 5.20
N PRO A 153 -10.65 15.34 6.14
CA PRO A 153 -11.12 16.66 6.54
C PRO A 153 -10.00 17.50 7.16
N TYR A 154 -10.12 18.83 7.08
CA TYR A 154 -9.21 19.71 7.82
C TYR A 154 -9.49 19.61 9.32
N LEU A 155 -8.41 19.67 10.11
CA LEU A 155 -8.48 19.62 11.56
C LEU A 155 -8.37 21.04 12.15
N ASP A 156 -9.37 21.44 12.93
CA ASP A 156 -9.30 22.64 13.75
C ASP A 156 -8.40 22.40 14.97
N LEU A 157 -7.36 23.21 15.12
CA LEU A 157 -6.41 23.05 16.22
C LEU A 157 -7.02 23.51 17.55
N PRO A 158 -6.79 22.77 18.65
CA PRO A 158 -7.25 23.19 19.96
C PRO A 158 -6.45 24.43 20.42
N PRO A 159 -7.07 25.33 21.22
CA PRO A 159 -6.37 26.48 21.79
C PRO A 159 -5.13 26.08 22.60
N LEU A 160 -4.10 26.93 22.58
CA LEU A 160 -2.89 26.74 23.41
C LEU A 160 -3.31 26.73 24.89
N GLY A 161 -3.09 25.61 25.57
CA GLY A 161 -3.47 25.40 26.98
C GLY A 161 -4.85 24.74 27.18
N ALA A 162 -5.47 24.22 26.12
CA ALA A 162 -6.69 23.43 26.26
C ALA A 162 -6.46 22.18 27.13
N PRO A 163 -7.41 21.82 28.01
CA PRO A 163 -7.28 20.64 28.87
C PRO A 163 -7.23 19.35 28.04
N TRP A 164 -6.42 18.39 28.49
CA TRP A 164 -6.13 17.14 27.78
C TRP A 164 -7.38 16.34 27.39
N ARG A 165 -8.35 16.20 28.31
CA ARG A 165 -9.56 15.40 28.08
C ARG A 165 -10.41 15.92 26.90
N PRO A 166 -10.78 17.22 26.85
CA PRO A 166 -11.43 17.79 25.66
C PRO A 166 -10.62 17.66 24.37
N VAL A 167 -9.29 17.79 24.42
CA VAL A 167 -8.44 17.60 23.24
C VAL A 167 -8.52 16.17 22.72
N CYS A 168 -8.44 15.16 23.59
CA CYS A 168 -8.64 13.76 23.21
C CYS A 168 -10.01 13.54 22.58
N HIS A 169 -11.07 14.12 23.17
CA HIS A 169 -12.42 14.00 22.62
C HIS A 169 -12.53 14.59 21.22
N MET A 170 -11.96 15.77 20.99
CA MET A 170 -11.88 16.41 19.67
C MET A 170 -11.15 15.52 18.66
N ILE A 171 -10.03 14.91 19.05
CA ILE A 171 -9.29 13.98 18.18
C ILE A 171 -10.14 12.75 17.82
N PHE A 172 -10.84 12.17 18.79
CA PHE A 172 -11.73 11.03 18.51
C PHE A 172 -12.93 11.41 17.64
N GLN A 173 -13.49 12.60 17.83
CA GLN A 173 -14.53 13.13 16.94
C GLN A 173 -14.00 13.30 15.51
N TYR A 174 -12.80 13.84 15.33
CA TYR A 174 -12.16 13.96 14.02
C TYR A 174 -11.95 12.59 13.35
N ILE A 175 -11.45 11.59 14.08
CA ILE A 175 -11.24 10.23 13.58
C ILE A 175 -12.55 9.58 13.13
N SER A 176 -13.65 9.84 13.85
CA SER A 176 -14.97 9.31 13.47
C SER A 176 -15.47 9.85 12.12
N GLN A 177 -14.94 10.99 11.65
CA GLN A 177 -15.27 11.55 10.33
C GLN A 177 -14.46 10.91 9.20
N ILE A 178 -13.33 10.25 9.52
CA ILE A 178 -12.42 9.67 8.53
C ILE A 178 -12.84 8.24 8.15
N ALA A 179 -13.34 7.49 9.13
CA ALA A 179 -13.80 6.11 8.91
C ALA A 179 -14.98 6.10 7.93
N SER A 180 -14.87 5.31 6.86
CA SER A 180 -15.94 5.14 5.87
C SER A 180 -17.00 4.18 6.39
N SER A 181 -16.61 3.24 7.27
CA SER A 181 -17.47 2.22 7.86
C SER A 181 -17.44 2.24 9.39
N SER A 182 -18.59 1.94 10.01
CA SER A 182 -18.68 1.76 11.46
C SER A 182 -17.91 0.54 11.97
N LEU A 183 -17.62 -0.44 11.09
CA LEU A 183 -16.88 -1.66 11.45
C LEU A 183 -15.38 -1.42 11.62
N THR A 184 -14.82 -0.48 10.87
CA THR A 184 -13.38 -0.18 10.85
C THR A 184 -13.01 0.99 11.76
N GLN A 185 -13.99 1.80 12.17
CA GLN A 185 -13.84 2.87 13.15
C GLN A 185 -13.16 2.43 14.48
N PRO A 186 -13.46 1.28 15.10
CA PRO A 186 -12.79 0.86 16.33
C PRO A 186 -11.29 0.60 16.15
N LEU A 187 -10.85 0.23 14.95
CA LEU A 187 -9.43 -0.04 14.66
C LEU A 187 -8.60 1.24 14.72
N ILE A 188 -9.03 2.29 14.01
CA ILE A 188 -8.36 3.59 14.04
C ILE A 188 -8.45 4.23 15.43
N GLN A 189 -9.59 4.07 16.11
CA GLN A 189 -9.77 4.57 17.48
C GLN A 189 -8.76 3.95 18.45
N SER A 190 -8.60 2.62 18.44
CA SER A 190 -7.65 1.91 19.31
C SER A 190 -6.20 2.30 19.04
N GLN A 191 -5.82 2.46 17.76
CA GLN A 191 -4.47 2.89 17.38
C GLN A 191 -4.16 4.31 17.89
N VAL A 192 -5.09 5.25 17.74
CA VAL A 192 -4.89 6.61 18.23
C VAL A 192 -4.98 6.69 19.75
N GLU A 193 -5.86 5.94 20.40
CA GLU A 193 -5.92 5.83 21.85
C GLU A 193 -4.59 5.33 22.43
N ASN A 194 -3.95 4.37 21.77
CA ASN A 194 -2.61 3.90 22.16
C ASN A 194 -1.55 5.01 22.06
N LEU A 195 -1.57 5.82 20.98
CA LEU A 195 -0.67 6.97 20.81
C LEU A 195 -0.88 8.04 21.88
N LEU A 196 -2.14 8.39 22.17
CA LEU A 196 -2.51 9.36 23.20
C LEU A 196 -2.13 8.85 24.59
N SER A 197 -2.38 7.57 24.88
CA SER A 197 -2.00 6.92 26.14
C SER A 197 -0.48 6.94 26.34
N LYS A 198 0.30 6.60 25.31
CA LYS A 198 1.77 6.69 25.36
C LYS A 198 2.26 8.11 25.64
N THR A 199 1.62 9.10 25.03
CA THR A 199 1.95 10.52 25.23
C THR A 199 1.65 10.95 26.65
N TYR A 200 0.47 10.59 27.16
CA TYR A 200 0.06 10.86 28.54
C TYR A 200 0.99 10.20 29.56
N TRP A 201 1.36 8.94 29.35
CA TRP A 201 2.30 8.23 30.24
C TRP A 201 3.68 8.85 30.25
N LYS A 202 4.23 9.24 29.08
CA LYS A 202 5.51 9.94 28.98
C LYS A 202 5.52 11.29 29.68
N TRP A 203 4.42 12.02 29.58
CA TRP A 203 4.23 13.28 30.30
C TRP A 203 4.15 13.04 31.81
N LYS A 204 3.33 12.07 32.24
CA LYS A 204 3.14 11.75 33.67
C LYS A 204 4.45 11.32 34.35
N THR A 205 5.30 10.56 33.67
CA THR A 205 6.61 10.15 34.22
C THR A 205 7.60 11.30 34.30
N ARG A 206 7.52 12.28 33.39
CA ARG A 206 8.35 13.51 33.42
C ARG A 206 7.91 14.48 34.51
N THR A 207 6.60 14.58 34.75
CA THR A 207 5.99 15.58 35.66
C THR A 207 5.67 15.01 37.04
N ALA A 208 6.17 13.81 37.37
CA ALA A 208 5.98 13.13 38.65
C ALA A 208 6.61 13.93 39.82
N GLY A 209 5.92 14.97 40.27
CA GLY A 209 6.37 15.94 41.28
C GLY A 209 5.57 17.25 41.30
N VAL A 210 4.87 17.59 40.22
CA VAL A 210 3.98 18.77 40.14
C VAL A 210 2.53 18.29 40.05
N SER A 211 1.70 18.63 41.03
CA SER A 211 0.27 18.26 41.09
C SER A 211 -0.58 19.10 40.14
N SER A 212 -0.18 19.19 38.87
CA SER A 212 -0.93 19.93 37.86
C SER A 212 -1.91 18.98 37.18
N GLU A 213 -3.20 19.28 37.33
CA GLU A 213 -4.31 18.62 36.61
C GLU A 213 -4.28 18.94 35.10
N GLU A 214 -3.45 19.90 34.67
CA GLU A 214 -3.14 20.16 33.26
C GLU A 214 -2.37 18.97 32.70
N GLY A 215 -2.99 18.20 31.80
CA GLY A 215 -2.31 17.12 31.07
C GLY A 215 -1.26 17.63 30.05
N PRO A 216 -0.82 16.76 29.12
CA PRO A 216 0.13 17.12 28.08
C PRO A 216 -0.28 18.37 27.28
N SER A 217 0.71 19.16 26.88
CA SER A 217 0.47 20.34 26.03
C SER A 217 0.11 19.95 24.58
N VAL A 218 -0.50 20.88 23.84
CA VAL A 218 -0.90 20.67 22.43
C VAL A 218 0.32 20.38 21.53
N ASP A 219 1.49 20.93 21.86
CA ASP A 219 2.74 20.73 21.11
C ASP A 219 3.37 19.36 21.37
N GLU A 220 3.01 18.69 22.47
CA GLU A 220 3.48 17.33 22.82
C GLU A 220 2.64 16.23 22.15
N ILE A 221 1.52 16.58 21.53
CA ILE A 221 0.68 15.64 20.80
C ILE A 221 1.43 15.14 19.56
N PRO A 222 1.50 13.82 19.32
CA PRO A 222 2.20 13.26 18.17
C PRO A 222 1.34 13.39 16.91
N TRP A 223 1.10 14.61 16.45
CA TRP A 223 0.25 14.92 15.30
C TRP A 223 0.67 14.18 14.04
N ASP A 224 1.99 14.05 13.80
CA ASP A 224 2.51 13.31 12.65
C ASP A 224 2.07 11.83 12.68
N ASP A 225 2.09 11.20 13.86
CA ASP A 225 1.67 9.79 14.01
C ASP A 225 0.17 9.63 13.83
N ILE A 226 -0.62 10.53 14.44
CA ILE A 226 -2.07 10.50 14.34
C ILE A 226 -2.51 10.65 12.89
N LEU A 227 -1.98 11.63 12.16
CA LEU A 227 -2.33 11.85 10.77
C LEU A 227 -1.83 10.74 9.84
N ALA A 228 -0.65 10.17 10.09
CA ALA A 228 -0.17 9.00 9.33
C ALA A 228 -1.13 7.81 9.49
N VAL A 229 -1.61 7.55 10.71
CA VAL A 229 -2.63 6.51 10.97
C VAL A 229 -3.94 6.84 10.27
N CYS A 230 -4.37 8.10 10.29
CA CYS A 230 -5.60 8.53 9.60
C CYS A 230 -5.51 8.31 8.09
N ILE A 231 -4.38 8.67 7.46
CA ILE A 231 -4.16 8.51 6.02
C ILE A 231 -4.12 7.03 5.64
N ASP A 232 -3.31 6.22 6.35
CA ASP A 232 -3.21 4.77 6.10
C ASP A 232 -4.57 4.07 6.25
N HIS A 233 -5.34 4.44 7.28
CA HIS A 233 -6.69 3.94 7.44
C HIS A 233 -7.59 4.35 6.28
N LYS A 234 -7.52 5.60 5.82
CA LYS A 234 -8.39 6.08 4.74
C LYS A 234 -8.12 5.39 3.42
N LEU A 235 -6.84 5.09 3.13
CA LEU A 235 -6.43 4.34 1.94
C LEU A 235 -6.99 2.91 1.97
N ARG A 236 -7.02 2.26 3.14
CA ARG A 236 -7.49 0.87 3.30
C ARG A 236 -9.00 0.73 3.40
N ASP A 237 -9.69 1.66 4.06
CA ASP A 237 -11.13 1.64 4.30
C ASP A 237 -11.90 2.42 3.22
N TRP A 238 -11.34 2.54 2.02
CA TRP A 238 -11.97 3.31 0.97
C TRP A 238 -13.23 2.61 0.44
N ILE A 239 -14.31 3.38 0.26
CA ILE A 239 -15.57 2.92 -0.32
C ILE A 239 -15.85 3.75 -1.58
N PRO A 240 -16.08 3.11 -2.75
CA PRO A 240 -16.39 3.82 -3.98
C PRO A 240 -17.61 4.75 -3.86
N PRO A 241 -17.57 5.94 -4.49
CA PRO A 241 -18.73 6.85 -4.51
C PRO A 241 -19.92 6.21 -5.26
N LYS A 242 -21.14 6.42 -4.74
CA LYS A 242 -22.41 5.74 -5.12
C LYS A 242 -23.00 6.10 -6.51
N LEU A 243 -22.21 6.57 -7.46
CA LEU A 243 -22.68 6.91 -8.81
C LEU A 243 -22.16 5.89 -9.82
N PRO A 244 -22.96 5.51 -10.84
CA PRO A 244 -22.66 4.36 -11.67
C PRO A 244 -21.41 4.63 -12.48
N VAL A 245 -20.35 3.93 -12.09
CA VAL A 245 -19.31 3.48 -13.00
C VAL A 245 -20.03 2.74 -14.11
N ASP A 246 -19.69 3.00 -15.37
CA ASP A 246 -20.14 2.13 -16.46
C ASP A 246 -19.89 0.67 -16.03
N PRO A 247 -20.88 -0.24 -16.11
CA PRO A 247 -20.70 -1.59 -15.61
C PRO A 247 -19.51 -2.30 -16.28
N GLU A 248 -19.14 -1.85 -17.48
CA GLU A 248 -17.96 -2.30 -18.24
C GLU A 248 -16.63 -1.72 -17.74
N ALA A 249 -16.60 -0.83 -16.76
CA ALA A 249 -15.37 -0.27 -16.20
C ALA A 249 -14.93 -0.96 -14.90
N VAL A 250 -15.76 -1.86 -14.36
CA VAL A 250 -15.44 -2.69 -13.20
C VAL A 250 -14.97 -4.07 -13.68
N SER A 251 -13.76 -4.46 -13.26
CA SER A 251 -13.23 -5.81 -13.53
C SER A 251 -14.03 -6.88 -12.78
N GLU A 252 -13.86 -8.16 -13.16
CA GLU A 252 -14.48 -9.30 -12.45
C GLU A 252 -14.17 -9.29 -10.94
N ASP A 253 -12.99 -8.80 -10.56
CA ASP A 253 -12.53 -8.66 -9.18
C ASP A 253 -13.13 -7.45 -8.43
N GLY A 254 -14.04 -6.69 -9.04
CA GLY A 254 -14.65 -5.49 -8.45
C GLY A 254 -13.76 -4.25 -8.45
N GLN A 255 -12.61 -4.30 -9.13
CA GLN A 255 -11.64 -3.22 -9.19
C GLN A 255 -11.83 -2.34 -10.43
N VAL A 256 -11.51 -1.05 -10.30
CA VAL A 256 -11.49 -0.09 -11.41
C VAL A 256 -10.04 0.23 -11.76
N ARG A 257 -9.71 0.25 -13.05
CA ARG A 257 -8.37 0.61 -13.55
C ARG A 257 -8.32 2.08 -13.98
N VAL A 258 -7.19 2.71 -13.72
CA VAL A 258 -6.87 4.08 -14.12
C VAL A 258 -5.77 4.06 -15.15
N TYR A 259 -5.98 4.81 -16.23
CA TYR A 259 -5.02 4.98 -17.30
C TYR A 259 -4.54 6.42 -17.34
N PHE A 260 -3.23 6.64 -17.31
CA PHE A 260 -2.66 7.98 -17.20
C PHE A 260 -1.27 8.07 -17.86
N PHE A 261 -0.86 9.29 -18.20
CA PHE A 261 0.46 9.55 -18.75
C PHE A 261 1.52 9.60 -17.65
N LYS A 262 2.55 8.76 -17.76
CA LYS A 262 3.66 8.71 -16.77
C LYS A 262 4.36 10.05 -16.60
N GLY A 263 4.52 10.80 -17.70
CA GLY A 263 5.15 12.12 -17.69
C GLY A 263 4.38 13.17 -16.88
N HIS A 264 3.07 13.03 -16.74
CA HIS A 264 2.24 14.00 -16.02
C HIS A 264 2.47 13.93 -14.51
N LEU A 265 2.73 12.75 -13.95
CA LEU A 265 3.00 12.58 -12.51
C LEU A 265 4.21 13.39 -12.00
N LYS A 266 5.22 13.61 -12.85
CA LYS A 266 6.46 14.34 -12.49
C LYS A 266 6.23 15.85 -12.28
N ARG A 267 5.06 16.37 -12.60
CA ARG A 267 4.74 17.81 -12.55
C ARG A 267 4.20 18.26 -11.19
N PHE A 268 4.14 17.37 -10.19
CA PHE A 268 3.62 17.72 -8.87
C PHE A 268 4.50 18.74 -8.16
N ALA A 269 3.90 19.86 -7.75
CA ALA A 269 4.51 20.85 -6.88
C ALA A 269 3.81 20.85 -5.51
N PRO A 270 4.56 20.87 -4.39
CA PRO A 270 3.96 20.97 -3.07
C PRO A 270 3.24 22.31 -2.87
N PRO A 271 2.27 22.38 -1.94
CA PRO A 271 1.65 23.65 -1.57
C PRO A 271 2.65 24.56 -0.85
N LEU A 272 2.46 25.88 -1.01
CA LEU A 272 3.34 26.90 -0.43
C LEU A 272 3.43 26.82 1.10
N SER A 273 2.37 26.38 1.77
CA SER A 273 2.35 26.17 3.23
C SER A 273 3.36 25.10 3.65
N TRP A 274 3.45 24.00 2.90
CA TRP A 274 4.41 22.94 3.12
C TRP A 274 5.84 23.43 2.90
N GLU A 275 6.09 24.19 1.83
CA GLU A 275 7.42 24.75 1.57
C GLU A 275 7.88 25.68 2.70
N ARG A 276 6.99 26.56 3.18
CA ARG A 276 7.28 27.44 4.32
C ARG A 276 7.53 26.66 5.60
N ALA A 277 6.73 25.63 5.88
CA ALA A 277 6.93 24.75 7.01
C ALA A 277 8.28 24.03 6.96
N ARG A 278 8.68 23.53 5.78
CA ARG A 278 9.99 22.90 5.59
C ARG A 278 11.14 23.87 5.80
N LEU A 279 11.04 25.10 5.29
CA LEU A 279 12.03 26.15 5.56
C LEU A 279 12.14 26.44 7.06
N ARG A 280 11.01 26.53 7.76
CA ARG A 280 10.97 26.69 9.22
C ARG A 280 11.65 25.53 9.94
N THR A 281 11.35 24.29 9.57
CA THR A 281 12.04 23.09 10.11
C THR A 281 13.55 23.20 9.94
N GLN A 282 14.03 23.60 8.76
CA GLN A 282 15.46 23.74 8.49
C GLN A 282 16.10 24.84 9.33
N GLU A 283 15.43 25.98 9.49
CA GLU A 283 15.91 27.08 10.32
C GLU A 283 15.98 26.70 11.79
N GLU A 284 14.94 26.08 12.33
CA GLU A 284 14.86 25.60 13.71
C GLU A 284 15.94 24.53 13.97
N THR A 285 16.10 23.58 13.06
CA THR A 285 17.13 22.54 13.13
C THR A 285 18.54 23.15 13.11
N ARG A 286 18.82 24.09 12.21
CA ARG A 286 20.12 24.81 12.17
C ARG A 286 20.39 25.55 13.47
N ARG A 287 19.38 26.22 14.05
CA ARG A 287 19.50 26.91 15.34
C ARG A 287 19.79 25.93 16.48
N CYS A 288 19.13 24.78 16.53
CA CYS A 288 19.40 23.73 17.52
C CYS A 288 20.83 23.18 17.38
N CYS A 289 21.29 22.89 16.16
CA CYS A 289 22.66 22.45 15.92
C CYS A 289 23.70 23.52 16.31
N GLN A 290 23.42 24.80 16.12
CA GLN A 290 24.32 25.88 16.54
C GLN A 290 24.37 26.06 18.06
N ARG A 291 23.23 25.88 18.76
CA ARG A 291 23.18 25.91 20.23
C ARG A 291 23.95 24.74 20.84
N SER A 292 23.74 23.51 20.35
CA SER A 292 24.46 22.34 20.84
C SER A 292 25.98 22.42 20.58
N ARG A 293 26.41 23.08 19.50
CA ARG A 293 27.83 23.35 19.20
C ARG A 293 28.45 24.44 20.07
N ARG A 294 27.65 25.34 20.67
CA ARG A 294 28.10 26.34 21.66
C ARG A 294 28.06 25.82 23.10
N GLU A 295 27.13 24.91 23.40
CA GLU A 295 26.98 24.26 24.72
C GLU A 295 27.86 23.03 24.92
N SER A 296 28.67 22.65 23.92
CA SER A 296 29.78 21.74 24.12
C SER A 296 31.02 22.56 24.50
N PRO A 297 31.34 22.76 25.80
CA PRO A 297 32.69 23.16 26.15
C PRO A 297 33.61 22.04 25.66
N SER A 298 34.70 22.44 25.02
CA SER A 298 35.81 21.55 24.71
C SER A 298 36.15 20.70 25.94
N SER A 299 35.66 19.46 25.96
CA SER A 299 36.24 18.40 26.76
C SER A 299 37.64 18.22 26.19
N ALA A 300 38.59 18.93 26.78
CA ALA A 300 40.00 18.70 26.60
C ALA A 300 40.21 17.19 26.77
N ARG A 301 40.68 16.56 25.69
CA ARG A 301 41.16 15.18 25.69
C ARG A 301 42.16 15.05 26.85
N LYS A 302 41.70 14.49 27.96
CA LYS A 302 42.57 13.83 28.92
C LYS A 302 42.69 12.38 28.44
N PRO A 303 43.90 11.90 28.09
CA PRO A 303 44.11 10.49 27.81
C PRO A 303 44.05 9.77 29.17
N TRP A 304 43.04 8.94 29.38
CA TRP A 304 43.01 8.03 30.53
C TRP A 304 43.39 6.66 30.00
N ASP A 305 44.68 6.36 30.19
CA ASP A 305 45.21 5.13 30.77
C ASP A 305 44.39 3.85 30.55
N THR A 306 44.81 3.09 29.53
CA THR A 306 44.58 1.65 29.45
C THR A 306 45.44 0.95 30.52
N PRO A 307 44.88 0.13 31.43
CA PRO A 307 45.69 -0.72 32.28
C PRO A 307 46.02 -2.01 31.53
N LEU A 308 47.32 -2.29 31.33
CA LEU A 308 47.80 -3.61 30.93
C LEU A 308 49.10 -3.95 31.66
N VAL A 309 49.00 -4.93 32.55
CA VAL A 309 50.07 -5.84 33.03
C VAL A 309 49.32 -7.16 33.34
N LEU A 310 49.62 -8.37 32.86
CA LEU A 310 50.84 -9.13 32.54
C LEU A 310 50.40 -10.31 31.62
N GLY A 311 51.17 -10.93 30.72
CA GLY A 311 52.58 -10.84 30.39
C GLY A 311 52.97 -11.75 29.22
N GLN A 312 54.28 -11.78 28.98
CA GLN A 312 55.06 -12.73 28.16
C GLN A 312 54.83 -12.65 26.64
N ARG A 313 55.81 -12.57 25.75
CA ARG A 313 57.29 -12.54 25.69
C ARG A 313 57.54 -11.77 24.37
N GLY A 314 58.38 -10.76 24.30
CA GLY A 314 59.83 -10.93 24.23
C GLY A 314 60.30 -11.22 22.81
N ALA A 315 60.44 -10.18 21.98
CA ALA A 315 61.52 -10.05 20.98
C ALA A 315 61.40 -8.66 20.31
N SER A 316 62.35 -7.79 20.64
CA SER A 316 62.51 -6.45 20.12
C SER A 316 63.43 -6.49 18.90
N VAL A 317 63.04 -5.90 17.77
CA VAL A 317 63.93 -5.02 16.97
C VAL A 317 63.06 -3.95 16.33
N ARG A 318 63.29 -2.70 16.73
CA ARG A 318 62.83 -1.48 16.05
C ARG A 318 63.91 -1.03 15.07
N VAL A 319 63.54 -0.61 13.87
CA VAL A 319 64.21 0.47 13.13
C VAL A 319 63.10 1.31 12.46
N LEU A 320 63.16 2.63 12.69
CA LEU A 320 62.30 3.70 12.14
C LEU A 320 62.90 4.23 10.80
N PRO A 321 62.38 5.30 10.17
CA PRO A 321 61.49 5.26 9.00
C PRO A 321 62.18 5.86 7.76
N GLY A 322 61.60 5.70 6.57
CA GLY A 322 62.14 6.35 5.37
C GLY A 322 61.32 6.12 4.10
N GLN A 323 60.41 7.06 3.86
CA GLN A 323 60.05 7.67 2.56
C GLN A 323 60.18 6.85 1.25
N GLU A 324 59.05 6.73 0.54
CA GLU A 324 58.84 7.09 -0.88
C GLU A 324 57.90 6.14 -1.66
N GLN A 325 57.06 6.80 -2.46
CA GLN A 325 56.18 6.34 -3.52
C GLN A 325 56.33 4.90 -4.05
N GLY A 326 55.20 4.21 -4.14
CA GLY A 326 55.00 3.08 -5.05
C GLY A 326 53.55 2.57 -4.99
N VAL A 327 52.81 2.72 -6.09
CA VAL A 327 51.46 2.16 -6.30
C VAL A 327 51.52 0.62 -6.22
N PRO A 328 50.62 -0.09 -5.51
CA PRO A 328 50.54 -1.54 -5.66
C PRO A 328 49.54 -1.94 -6.75
N CYS A 329 50.04 -2.83 -7.59
CA CYS A 329 49.39 -3.53 -8.69
C CYS A 329 48.24 -4.43 -8.21
N ALA A 330 47.26 -4.63 -9.09
CA ALA A 330 46.10 -5.46 -8.91
C ALA A 330 46.44 -6.97 -8.98
N ASP A 331 46.85 -7.58 -7.85
CA ASP A 331 46.89 -9.06 -7.77
C ASP A 331 46.79 -9.68 -6.36
N GLU A 332 46.46 -8.92 -5.31
CA GLU A 332 46.32 -9.46 -3.93
C GLU A 332 44.88 -9.80 -3.49
N PHE A 333 43.91 -9.85 -4.42
CA PHE A 333 42.50 -10.08 -4.06
C PHE A 333 41.99 -11.53 -4.18
N VAL A 334 42.84 -12.49 -4.56
CA VAL A 334 42.37 -13.87 -4.85
C VAL A 334 42.60 -14.85 -3.69
N GLY A 335 43.48 -14.55 -2.72
CA GLY A 335 43.85 -15.48 -1.64
C GLY A 335 42.94 -15.50 -0.40
N ALA A 336 42.31 -14.37 -0.04
CA ALA A 336 41.50 -14.27 1.18
C ALA A 336 40.03 -14.68 0.98
N ALA A 337 39.55 -14.75 -0.26
CA ALA A 337 38.17 -15.11 -0.57
C ALA A 337 37.92 -16.64 -0.49
N SER A 338 38.93 -17.47 -0.75
CA SER A 338 38.76 -18.93 -0.78
C SER A 338 38.61 -19.55 0.62
N ALA A 339 39.32 -19.04 1.64
CA ALA A 339 39.24 -19.57 3.01
C ALA A 339 37.96 -19.17 3.75
N ALA A 340 37.32 -18.06 3.36
CA ALA A 340 36.04 -17.62 3.91
C ALA A 340 34.85 -18.44 3.39
N GLN A 341 35.00 -19.09 2.24
CA GLN A 341 33.94 -19.85 1.58
C GLN A 341 33.80 -21.29 2.13
N GLU A 342 34.87 -21.86 2.67
CA GLU A 342 34.85 -23.22 3.25
C GLU A 342 34.21 -23.30 4.66
N LEU A 343 34.15 -22.19 5.41
CA LEU A 343 33.55 -22.15 6.76
C LEU A 343 32.10 -21.66 6.78
N LEU A 344 31.57 -21.22 5.64
CA LEU A 344 30.19 -20.75 5.48
C LEU A 344 29.14 -21.85 5.73
N PRO A 345 29.30 -23.09 5.23
CA PRO A 345 28.32 -24.15 5.43
C PRO A 345 28.18 -24.55 6.90
N GLU A 346 29.30 -24.67 7.63
CA GLU A 346 29.28 -25.04 9.04
C GLU A 346 28.68 -23.93 9.93
N ARG A 347 28.95 -22.67 9.59
CA ARG A 347 28.37 -21.51 10.28
C ARG A 347 26.86 -21.40 10.05
N LEU A 348 26.40 -21.63 8.83
CA LEU A 348 24.97 -21.67 8.51
C LEU A 348 24.27 -22.82 9.24
N LEU A 349 24.90 -24.00 9.30
CA LEU A 349 24.34 -25.17 9.99
C LEU A 349 24.28 -24.95 11.52
N ALA A 350 25.26 -24.25 12.10
CA ALA A 350 25.23 -23.82 13.49
C ALA A 350 24.11 -22.80 13.76
N GLN A 351 23.92 -21.82 12.86
CA GLN A 351 22.83 -20.84 12.95
C GLN A 351 21.46 -21.51 12.83
N LEU A 352 21.27 -22.42 11.88
CA LEU A 352 20.00 -23.15 11.69
C LEU A 352 19.66 -24.03 12.91
N LYS A 353 20.67 -24.64 13.53
CA LYS A 353 20.49 -25.38 14.79
C LYS A 353 20.09 -24.45 15.94
N GLN A 354 20.71 -23.28 16.02
CA GLN A 354 20.36 -22.28 17.03
C GLN A 354 18.93 -21.74 16.82
N GLU A 355 18.57 -21.39 15.60
CA GLU A 355 17.20 -20.96 15.25
C GLU A 355 16.16 -22.05 15.53
N ARG A 356 16.48 -23.33 15.29
CA ARG A 356 15.56 -24.44 15.66
C ARG A 356 15.35 -24.56 17.16
N VAL A 357 16.39 -24.31 17.97
CA VAL A 357 16.25 -24.32 19.44
C VAL A 357 15.44 -23.11 19.90
N GLU A 358 15.66 -21.95 19.31
CA GLU A 358 14.89 -20.74 19.60
C GLU A 358 13.42 -20.89 19.17
N SER A 359 13.15 -21.43 17.98
CA SER A 359 11.81 -21.74 17.48
C SER A 359 11.06 -22.71 18.39
N ARG A 360 11.73 -23.75 18.91
CA ARG A 360 11.11 -24.66 19.88
C ARG A 360 10.79 -23.97 21.20
N ARG A 361 11.66 -23.09 21.70
CA ARG A 361 11.38 -22.30 22.91
C ARG A 361 10.18 -21.38 22.71
N PHE A 362 10.06 -20.75 21.54
CA PHE A 362 8.89 -19.94 21.21
C PHE A 362 7.63 -20.79 21.11
N GLU A 363 7.68 -21.95 20.45
CA GLU A 363 6.55 -22.88 20.41
C GLU A 363 6.13 -23.31 21.81
N GLU A 364 7.06 -23.69 22.68
CA GLU A 364 6.77 -24.08 24.07
C GLU A 364 6.14 -22.93 24.86
N GLN A 365 6.64 -21.70 24.72
CA GLN A 365 6.05 -20.50 25.31
C GLN A 365 4.63 -20.23 24.78
N LEU A 366 4.40 -20.48 23.49
CA LEU A 366 3.10 -20.29 22.84
C LEU A 366 2.09 -21.34 23.32
N HIS A 367 2.51 -22.60 23.43
CA HIS A 367 1.70 -23.67 24.02
C HIS A 367 1.37 -23.38 25.49
N GLN A 368 2.32 -22.84 26.25
CA GLN A 368 2.09 -22.44 27.64
C GLN A 368 1.10 -21.27 27.73
N CYS A 369 1.22 -20.26 26.85
CA CYS A 369 0.26 -19.15 26.76
C CYS A 369 -1.15 -19.61 26.37
N LEU A 370 -1.26 -20.61 25.50
CA LEU A 370 -2.55 -21.18 25.05
C LEU A 370 -3.17 -22.11 26.10
N ALA A 371 -2.36 -22.83 26.89
CA ALA A 371 -2.83 -23.74 27.93
C ALA A 371 -3.28 -23.02 29.21
N GLU A 372 -2.65 -21.90 29.57
CA GLU A 372 -2.89 -21.20 30.85
C GLU A 372 -3.95 -20.09 30.79
N GLY A 373 -4.58 -19.82 29.64
CA GLY A 373 -5.76 -18.93 29.59
C GLY A 373 -5.54 -17.55 30.25
N ILE A 374 -4.40 -16.92 30.00
CA ILE A 374 -3.98 -15.52 30.26
C ILE A 374 -4.27 -14.92 31.66
N GLU A 375 -3.19 -14.58 32.38
CA GLU A 375 -2.99 -13.21 32.89
C GLU A 375 -1.68 -12.62 32.31
N PRO A 376 -1.66 -11.34 31.90
CA PRO A 376 -0.49 -10.75 31.26
C PRO A 376 0.51 -10.26 32.31
N LEU A 377 1.50 -11.09 32.65
CA LEU A 377 2.71 -10.55 33.30
C LEU A 377 3.56 -9.82 32.26
N GLY A 378 3.78 -8.54 32.55
CA GLY A 378 4.44 -7.57 31.67
C GLY A 378 5.82 -8.02 31.18
N GLY A 379 6.06 -7.77 29.89
CA GLY A 379 7.38 -7.92 29.30
C GLY A 379 7.44 -8.48 27.89
N PHE A 380 6.40 -8.36 27.05
CA PHE A 380 6.56 -8.65 25.62
C PHE A 380 7.23 -7.48 24.89
N VAL A 381 8.56 -7.49 24.91
CA VAL A 381 9.37 -6.72 23.97
C VAL A 381 9.47 -7.53 22.68
N GLY A 382 8.83 -7.03 21.62
CA GLY A 382 9.14 -7.38 20.24
C GLY A 382 8.54 -8.70 19.71
N LEU A 383 7.34 -8.62 19.15
CA LEU A 383 6.91 -9.53 18.09
C LEU A 383 6.80 -8.72 16.79
N PRO A 384 7.52 -9.08 15.71
CA PRO A 384 7.15 -8.63 14.38
C PRO A 384 5.93 -9.45 13.94
N LEU A 385 4.76 -8.82 13.89
CA LEU A 385 3.56 -9.45 13.33
C LEU A 385 3.70 -9.52 11.80
N TYR A 386 4.25 -10.62 11.29
CA TYR A 386 3.99 -11.05 9.92
C TYR A 386 2.96 -12.18 9.99
N LEU A 387 1.70 -11.84 9.70
CA LEU A 387 0.64 -12.82 9.44
C LEU A 387 0.47 -12.93 7.92
N PRO A 388 0.72 -14.10 7.31
CA PRO A 388 0.47 -14.30 5.89
C PRO A 388 -1.03 -14.16 5.57
N GLN A 389 -1.35 -13.50 4.46
CA GLN A 389 -2.70 -13.24 3.95
C GLN A 389 -3.56 -14.51 3.75
N ALA A 390 -2.98 -15.71 3.77
CA ALA A 390 -3.68 -16.97 3.56
C ALA A 390 -4.72 -17.31 4.65
N LEU A 391 -4.65 -16.72 5.85
CA LEU A 391 -5.61 -16.97 6.93
C LEU A 391 -6.81 -15.99 6.95
N LEU A 392 -6.84 -14.99 6.07
CA LEU A 392 -7.94 -14.03 5.97
C LEU A 392 -8.95 -14.35 4.85
N SER A 393 -8.67 -15.33 4.01
CA SER A 393 -9.57 -15.75 2.94
C SER A 393 -10.48 -16.89 3.39
N THR A 394 -11.63 -16.55 3.98
CA THR A 394 -12.79 -17.45 3.96
C THR A 394 -13.53 -17.27 2.63
N PRO A 395 -13.73 -18.32 1.81
CA PRO A 395 -14.52 -18.16 0.59
C PRO A 395 -16.00 -18.01 0.95
N ALA A 396 -16.62 -16.96 0.43
CA ALA A 396 -18.06 -16.80 0.44
C ALA A 396 -18.69 -17.92 -0.41
N VAL A 397 -19.37 -18.86 0.24
CA VAL A 397 -20.21 -19.85 -0.44
C VAL A 397 -21.42 -19.13 -1.02
N THR A 398 -21.39 -18.86 -2.32
CA THR A 398 -22.51 -18.39 -3.13
C THR A 398 -23.59 -19.47 -3.24
N CYS A 399 -24.75 -19.24 -2.64
CA CYS A 399 -25.97 -20.00 -2.96
C CYS A 399 -26.59 -19.46 -4.26
N PRO A 400 -26.87 -20.27 -5.29
CA PRO A 400 -27.50 -19.81 -6.52
C PRO A 400 -29.01 -19.65 -6.33
N LEU A 401 -29.48 -18.41 -6.24
CA LEU A 401 -30.92 -18.09 -6.33
C LEU A 401 -31.34 -18.11 -7.81
N LYS A 402 -32.03 -19.17 -8.22
CA LYS A 402 -32.68 -19.25 -9.54
C LYS A 402 -33.75 -18.16 -9.65
N ARG A 403 -33.54 -17.16 -10.52
CA ARG A 403 -34.60 -16.32 -11.07
C ARG A 403 -34.99 -16.86 -12.45
N SER A 404 -36.29 -17.08 -12.64
CA SER A 404 -36.93 -17.25 -13.94
C SER A 404 -38.06 -16.22 -14.06
N PRO A 405 -38.49 -15.87 -15.30
CA PRO A 405 -38.73 -14.49 -15.70
C PRO A 405 -40.19 -14.02 -15.63
N LEU A 406 -40.33 -12.70 -15.63
CA LEU A 406 -41.55 -11.89 -15.72
C LEU A 406 -42.31 -12.04 -17.05
N SER A 407 -43.63 -11.89 -17.00
CA SER A 407 -44.47 -11.22 -18.01
C SER A 407 -45.88 -10.91 -17.39
N PRO A 408 -46.76 -10.09 -18.00
CA PRO A 408 -46.97 -8.71 -17.54
C PRO A 408 -48.46 -8.27 -17.33
N ALA A 409 -48.62 -7.09 -16.70
CA ALA A 409 -49.65 -6.06 -16.90
C ALA A 409 -51.12 -6.22 -16.40
N GLU A 410 -51.64 -5.03 -16.02
CA GLU A 410 -53.03 -4.52 -15.96
C GLU A 410 -53.88 -4.53 -14.66
N GLU A 411 -54.06 -3.29 -14.17
CA GLU A 411 -55.28 -2.58 -13.74
C GLU A 411 -56.31 -3.12 -12.71
N ALA A 412 -56.58 -2.21 -11.75
CA ALA A 412 -57.88 -1.84 -11.14
C ALA A 412 -58.53 -2.69 -10.04
N GLY A 413 -58.87 -2.03 -8.92
CA GLY A 413 -60.12 -2.24 -8.18
C GLY A 413 -60.06 -2.86 -6.77
N SER A 414 -60.27 -1.99 -5.76
CA SER A 414 -61.13 -2.15 -4.57
C SER A 414 -61.09 -3.36 -3.61
N GLN A 415 -60.95 -3.02 -2.32
CA GLN A 415 -61.55 -3.59 -1.08
C GLN A 415 -61.18 -5.02 -0.59
N GLU A 416 -60.49 -5.06 0.56
CA GLU A 416 -60.66 -5.87 1.82
C GLU A 416 -61.43 -7.22 1.83
N PRO A 417 -61.26 -8.11 2.83
CA PRO A 417 -60.05 -8.67 3.44
C PRO A 417 -60.16 -10.22 3.69
N GLY A 418 -59.03 -10.87 4.00
CA GLY A 418 -58.99 -12.12 4.77
C GLY A 418 -58.82 -13.43 4.00
N GLU A 419 -57.67 -14.12 4.22
CA GLU A 419 -57.59 -15.47 4.82
C GLU A 419 -56.17 -16.06 4.68
N GLY A 420 -55.60 -16.47 5.82
CA GLY A 420 -54.72 -17.65 5.94
C GLY A 420 -53.30 -17.60 5.39
N VAL A 421 -52.38 -16.86 6.04
CA VAL A 421 -50.94 -17.17 5.93
C VAL A 421 -50.65 -18.37 6.83
N VAL A 422 -50.44 -19.53 6.22
CA VAL A 422 -49.84 -20.71 6.86
C VAL A 422 -48.34 -20.44 6.95
N GLU A 423 -47.89 -20.13 8.15
CA GLU A 423 -46.48 -19.96 8.51
C GLU A 423 -45.81 -21.35 8.51
N GLU A 424 -44.99 -21.67 7.51
CA GLU A 424 -44.15 -22.86 7.56
C GLU A 424 -43.08 -22.72 8.65
N PRO A 425 -42.91 -23.71 9.55
CA PRO A 425 -41.96 -23.62 10.64
C PRO A 425 -40.54 -23.74 10.10
N SER A 426 -39.72 -22.72 10.37
CA SER A 426 -38.28 -22.72 10.10
C SER A 426 -37.61 -24.01 10.62
N PRO A 427 -36.81 -24.72 9.80
CA PRO A 427 -36.26 -26.02 10.18
C PRO A 427 -35.31 -25.88 11.37
N ALA A 428 -35.52 -26.73 12.37
CA ALA A 428 -34.79 -26.73 13.63
C ALA A 428 -33.28 -26.84 13.41
N LEU A 429 -32.48 -26.20 14.29
CA LEU A 429 -31.02 -26.16 14.23
C LEU A 429 -30.35 -27.55 14.05
N SER A 430 -31.01 -28.61 14.53
CA SER A 430 -30.68 -30.03 14.27
C SER A 430 -30.44 -30.32 12.79
N ASP A 431 -31.31 -29.83 11.93
CA ASP A 431 -31.34 -30.22 10.53
C ASP A 431 -30.29 -29.45 9.72
N ARG A 432 -30.00 -28.20 10.12
CA ARG A 432 -28.84 -27.44 9.61
C ARG A 432 -27.52 -28.10 10.01
N LEU A 433 -27.40 -28.61 11.24
CA LEU A 433 -26.22 -29.33 11.69
C LEU A 433 -26.00 -30.64 10.91
N LYS A 434 -27.08 -31.40 10.68
CA LYS A 434 -27.02 -32.62 9.86
C LYS A 434 -26.64 -32.30 8.41
N GLN A 435 -27.13 -31.20 7.86
CA GLN A 435 -26.79 -30.77 6.51
C GLN A 435 -25.31 -30.36 6.39
N LEU A 436 -24.78 -29.61 7.36
CA LEU A 436 -23.36 -29.27 7.41
C LEU A 436 -22.46 -30.50 7.58
N GLN A 437 -22.86 -31.48 8.40
CA GLN A 437 -22.12 -32.74 8.51
C GLN A 437 -22.10 -33.55 7.21
N ARG A 438 -23.15 -33.49 6.39
CA ARG A 438 -23.14 -34.13 5.06
C ARG A 438 -22.21 -33.40 4.09
N LEU A 439 -22.22 -32.07 4.11
CA LEU A 439 -21.33 -31.27 3.27
C LEU A 439 -19.85 -31.44 3.63
N LEU A 440 -19.53 -31.53 4.93
CA LEU A 440 -18.16 -31.83 5.38
C LEU A 440 -17.69 -33.20 4.90
N ARG A 441 -18.56 -34.23 4.98
CA ARG A 441 -18.23 -35.56 4.46
C ARG A 441 -18.00 -35.56 2.96
N ALA A 442 -18.88 -34.90 2.20
CA ALA A 442 -18.73 -34.78 0.75
C ALA A 442 -17.45 -34.02 0.36
N SER A 443 -17.07 -32.99 1.12
CA SER A 443 -15.82 -32.25 0.92
C SER A 443 -14.59 -33.13 1.20
N GLN A 444 -14.62 -33.93 2.26
CA GLN A 444 -13.52 -34.85 2.60
C GLN A 444 -13.34 -35.94 1.54
N GLU A 445 -14.45 -36.46 0.99
CA GLU A 445 -14.41 -37.46 -0.09
C GLU A 445 -13.86 -36.85 -1.39
N ALA A 446 -14.24 -35.60 -1.71
CA ALA A 446 -13.68 -34.88 -2.86
C ALA A 446 -12.18 -34.58 -2.69
N GLU A 447 -11.75 -34.23 -1.48
CA GLU A 447 -10.33 -34.00 -1.17
C GLU A 447 -9.51 -35.29 -1.29
N ALA A 448 -10.01 -36.42 -0.77
CA ALA A 448 -9.37 -37.72 -0.93
C ALA A 448 -9.27 -38.14 -2.41
N ALA A 449 -10.30 -37.90 -3.21
CA ALA A 449 -10.27 -38.16 -4.66
C ALA A 449 -9.23 -37.28 -5.38
N SER A 450 -9.11 -36.01 -4.98
CA SER A 450 -8.10 -35.10 -5.54
C SER A 450 -6.68 -35.50 -5.14
N GLN A 451 -6.47 -35.97 -3.91
CA GLN A 451 -5.18 -36.49 -3.46
C GLN A 451 -4.76 -37.73 -4.24
N LEU A 452 -5.69 -38.66 -4.51
CA LEU A 452 -5.42 -39.82 -5.35
C LEU A 452 -5.09 -39.45 -6.81
N HIS A 453 -5.74 -38.42 -7.34
CA HIS A 453 -5.43 -37.90 -8.67
C HIS A 453 -4.03 -37.28 -8.72
N LEU A 454 -3.67 -36.50 -7.70
CA LEU A 454 -2.35 -35.91 -7.56
C LEU A 454 -1.26 -36.96 -7.34
N SER A 455 -1.51 -38.01 -6.54
CA SER A 455 -0.56 -39.11 -6.37
C SER A 455 -0.34 -39.89 -7.66
N MET A 456 -1.38 -40.14 -8.46
CA MET A 456 -1.24 -40.76 -9.78
C MET A 456 -0.42 -39.90 -10.75
N LEU A 457 -0.55 -38.57 -10.70
CA LEU A 457 0.25 -37.65 -11.52
C LEU A 457 1.73 -37.64 -11.09
N VAL A 458 2.00 -37.77 -9.78
CA VAL A 458 3.37 -37.86 -9.25
C VAL A 458 4.01 -39.20 -9.64
N ASP A 459 3.29 -40.31 -9.53
CA ASP A 459 3.79 -41.64 -9.93
C ASP A 459 4.07 -41.74 -11.44
N MET A 460 3.38 -40.94 -12.28
CA MET A 460 3.65 -40.85 -13.72
C MET A 460 4.92 -40.06 -14.07
N VAL A 461 5.42 -39.22 -13.16
CA VAL A 461 6.64 -38.41 -13.35
C VAL A 461 7.91 -39.20 -12.99
N ASP A 462 7.77 -40.32 -12.28
CA ASP A 462 8.87 -41.21 -11.87
C ASP A 462 9.07 -42.44 -12.80
N ILE A 463 8.54 -42.40 -14.05
CA ILE A 463 8.78 -43.43 -15.10
C ILE A 463 9.73 -42.95 -16.18
#